data_AF-A0A397D7H0-F1
#
_entry.id   AF-A0A397D7H0-F1
#
_cell.length_a   1.000
_cell.length_b   1.000
_cell.length_c   1.000
_cell.angle_alpha   90.00
_cell.angle_beta   90.00
_cell.angle_gamma   90.00
#
_symmetry.space_group_name_H-M   'P 1'
#
loop_
_entity.id
_entity.type
_entity.pdbx_description
1 polymer ?
#
loop_
_entity_poly.entity_id
_entity_poly.type
_entity_poly.pdbx_seq_one_letter_code
_entity_poly.pdbx_strand_id
1 'polypeptide(L)'
;MFTLIKLVSVLAAIALSATAASSCHQQANTIGSDHALDLVAAKNEPFSYIIEEVGATYIAPHFNELSIPDGGVLEISALDGSQKVRYTGARSDFYAEYVTGPSAVLTYYPPQDIVISVDIFSDDNSTESTTGGLDAASVAFSVDRFASGFATGIESSIEAICGADNSKAAVCLKSSDATKYTKAQAVGRLLIGGSSLCTGWLFGSQGHLITNNHCIGTAAAAAKVQFEFGAECATCSDPNNLKQLACPGTTVATSAQFIYTNKELDVTLVKLNLKAGVSLAKYGYLQARTSGPVLNEPIYIAQHPGGKPKRLATIVDSGAVGTIEKFSIASCSPDEIGYSLDTEGGSSGSPVLSTKDNLVVGLHNCGGCQNGATKINKVVAQLKGLGLLPANAAVARKLP
;
A
#
# COMPACT_ATOMS: atom_id res chain seq x y z
N MET A 1 19.34 31.64 69.65
CA MET A 1 20.65 32.20 69.25
C MET A 1 21.63 31.04 69.21
N PHE A 2 22.32 30.82 68.08
CA PHE A 2 23.33 29.76 67.81
C PHE A 2 22.77 28.32 67.59
N THR A 3 23.13 27.51 66.58
CA THR A 3 23.88 27.66 65.31
C THR A 3 23.52 26.47 64.42
N LEU A 4 23.52 26.69 63.10
CA LEU A 4 23.45 25.70 62.02
C LEU A 4 24.59 24.66 62.07
N ILE A 5 24.28 23.37 61.86
CA ILE A 5 25.18 22.42 61.18
C ILE A 5 24.35 21.70 60.12
N LYS A 6 24.57 22.07 58.85
CA LYS A 6 24.03 21.34 57.68
C LYS A 6 24.94 20.14 57.42
N LEU A 7 24.39 18.93 57.50
CA LEU A 7 24.99 17.73 56.94
C LEU A 7 24.98 17.87 55.40
N VAL A 8 26.15 17.81 54.77
CA VAL A 8 26.28 17.69 53.31
C VAL A 8 26.33 16.19 52.99
N SER A 9 25.24 15.66 52.44
CA SER A 9 25.18 14.33 51.86
C SER A 9 25.51 14.45 50.37
N VAL A 10 26.69 14.00 49.96
CA VAL A 10 27.07 13.88 48.54
C VAL A 10 26.38 12.63 48.00
N LEU A 11 25.28 12.80 47.25
CA LEU A 11 24.72 11.75 46.42
C LEU A 11 25.49 11.75 45.08
N ALA A 12 26.27 10.70 44.85
CA ALA A 12 26.83 10.41 43.53
C ALA A 12 25.69 9.97 42.60
N ALA A 13 25.33 10.81 41.64
CA ALA A 13 24.41 10.45 40.57
C ALA A 13 25.13 9.49 39.60
N ILE A 14 24.83 8.20 39.71
CA ILE A 14 25.19 7.22 38.68
C ILE A 14 24.28 7.50 37.49
N ALA A 15 24.83 8.14 36.45
CA ALA A 15 24.16 8.26 35.17
C ALA A 15 24.05 6.85 34.56
N LEU A 16 22.88 6.22 34.68
CA LEU A 16 22.53 5.10 33.82
C LEU A 16 22.37 5.66 32.41
N SER A 17 23.32 5.33 31.54
CA SER A 17 23.16 5.48 30.09
C SER A 17 22.00 4.59 29.66
N ALA A 18 20.83 5.19 29.43
CA ALA A 18 19.77 4.56 28.69
C ALA A 18 20.30 4.30 27.27
N THR A 19 20.64 3.05 26.97
CA THR A 19 20.74 2.59 25.58
C THR A 19 19.40 2.91 24.93
N ALA A 20 19.39 3.85 24.00
CA ALA A 20 18.23 4.08 23.15
C ALA A 20 17.99 2.78 22.39
N ALA A 21 17.07 1.95 22.88
CA ALA A 21 16.43 0.95 22.06
C ALA A 21 15.69 1.76 20.99
N SER A 22 16.22 1.78 19.78
CA SER A 22 15.53 2.27 18.60
C SER A 22 14.17 1.57 18.60
N SER A 23 13.10 2.29 18.94
CA SER A 23 11.76 1.73 18.88
C SER A 23 11.44 1.54 17.40
N CYS A 24 11.57 0.29 16.94
CA CYS A 24 11.18 -0.12 15.60
C CYS A 24 9.67 0.09 15.50
N HIS A 25 9.23 1.15 14.82
CA HIS A 25 7.82 1.41 14.64
C HIS A 25 7.39 0.79 13.30
N GLN A 26 6.73 -0.36 13.37
CA GLN A 26 6.08 -1.00 12.22
C GLN A 26 4.88 -0.14 11.80
N GLN A 27 5.06 0.73 10.82
CA GLN A 27 4.00 1.53 10.22
C GLN A 27 4.16 1.58 8.72
N ALA A 28 3.03 1.68 8.01
CA ALA A 28 3.05 1.94 6.57
C ALA A 28 3.70 3.31 6.29
N ASN A 29 4.31 3.46 5.12
CA ASN A 29 5.00 4.70 4.77
C ASN A 29 4.00 5.79 4.42
N THR A 30 3.83 6.78 5.30
CA THR A 30 2.89 7.89 5.09
C THR A 30 3.46 8.88 4.07
N ILE A 31 2.69 9.11 3.00
CA ILE A 31 3.04 9.97 1.86
C ILE A 31 2.04 11.12 1.67
N GLY A 32 1.00 11.19 2.48
CA GLY A 32 -0.05 12.19 2.36
C GLY A 32 -0.91 12.29 3.60
N SER A 33 -1.92 13.16 3.54
CA SER A 33 -2.87 13.43 4.63
C SER A 33 -4.27 13.64 4.09
N ASP A 34 -5.27 13.39 4.93
CA ASP A 34 -6.66 13.72 4.64
C ASP A 34 -6.99 15.18 4.96
N HIS A 35 -7.85 15.74 4.13
CA HIS A 35 -8.43 17.07 4.28
C HIS A 35 -9.94 16.98 4.23
N ALA A 36 -10.63 17.66 5.15
CA ALA A 36 -12.08 17.69 5.18
C ALA A 36 -12.62 18.40 3.92
N LEU A 37 -13.72 17.88 3.39
CA LEU A 37 -14.42 18.44 2.24
C LEU A 37 -15.89 18.08 2.38
N ASP A 38 -16.81 18.95 1.99
CA ASP A 38 -18.23 18.64 2.01
C ASP A 38 -18.82 19.01 0.66
N LEU A 39 -18.99 17.99 -0.19
CA LEU A 39 -19.59 18.13 -1.50
C LEU A 39 -20.71 17.12 -1.66
N VAL A 40 -21.83 17.57 -2.20
CA VAL A 40 -22.98 16.73 -2.55
C VAL A 40 -23.40 17.09 -3.97
N ALA A 41 -23.67 16.09 -4.79
CA ALA A 41 -24.23 16.28 -6.12
C ALA A 41 -25.57 15.54 -6.25
N ALA A 42 -26.54 16.17 -6.92
CA ALA A 42 -27.85 15.57 -7.22
C ALA A 42 -27.77 14.62 -8.43
N LYS A 43 -28.63 13.58 -8.47
CA LYS A 43 -28.71 12.58 -9.55
C LYS A 43 -29.12 13.14 -10.92
N ASN A 44 -29.80 14.27 -10.94
CA ASN A 44 -30.44 14.83 -12.14
C ASN A 44 -29.79 16.11 -12.64
N GLU A 45 -28.74 16.59 -11.97
CA GLU A 45 -28.07 17.83 -12.34
C GLU A 45 -26.61 17.55 -12.70
N PRO A 46 -26.10 18.12 -13.81
CA PRO A 46 -24.67 18.08 -14.09
C PRO A 46 -23.92 18.81 -12.99
N PHE A 47 -22.79 18.26 -12.58
CA PHE A 47 -21.95 18.83 -11.52
C PHE A 47 -20.50 18.89 -11.98
N SER A 48 -19.81 19.97 -11.61
CA SER A 48 -18.36 20.10 -11.81
C SER A 48 -17.73 20.83 -10.64
N TYR A 49 -16.63 20.30 -10.11
CA TYR A 49 -15.88 20.88 -9.01
C TYR A 49 -14.40 20.56 -9.13
N ILE A 50 -13.55 21.51 -8.75
CA ILE A 50 -12.09 21.32 -8.71
C ILE A 50 -11.67 21.26 -7.25
N ILE A 51 -11.14 20.12 -6.83
CA ILE A 51 -10.41 19.99 -5.58
C ILE A 51 -8.98 20.44 -5.85
N GLU A 52 -8.44 21.33 -5.02
CA GLU A 52 -7.09 21.87 -5.16
C GLU A 52 -6.39 21.88 -3.80
N GLU A 53 -5.16 21.36 -3.76
CA GLU A 53 -4.24 21.46 -2.63
C GLU A 53 -2.86 21.87 -3.17
N VAL A 54 -2.43 23.09 -2.84
CA VAL A 54 -1.23 23.68 -3.43
C VAL A 54 0.01 22.86 -3.07
N GLY A 55 0.75 22.43 -4.10
CA GLY A 55 1.97 21.64 -3.94
C GLY A 55 1.73 20.16 -3.70
N ALA A 56 0.47 19.69 -3.64
CA ALA A 56 0.19 18.26 -3.53
C ALA A 56 0.69 17.50 -4.76
N THR A 57 1.26 16.32 -4.53
CA THR A 57 1.76 15.44 -5.60
C THR A 57 0.67 14.61 -6.26
N TYR A 58 -0.44 14.40 -5.56
CA TYR A 58 -1.66 13.77 -6.06
C TYR A 58 -2.87 14.19 -5.21
N ILE A 59 -4.06 13.94 -5.72
CA ILE A 59 -5.35 14.08 -5.00
C ILE A 59 -6.14 12.77 -5.14
N ALA A 60 -6.70 12.27 -4.05
CA ALA A 60 -7.59 11.10 -4.01
C ALA A 60 -8.86 11.43 -3.21
N PRO A 61 -10.00 11.74 -3.86
CA PRO A 61 -11.25 12.03 -3.16
C PRO A 61 -11.80 10.79 -2.44
N HIS A 62 -12.33 10.99 -1.24
CA HIS A 62 -13.08 9.97 -0.51
C HIS A 62 -14.58 10.20 -0.68
N PHE A 63 -15.27 9.19 -1.14
CA PHE A 63 -16.71 9.19 -1.26
C PHE A 63 -17.29 8.45 -0.07
N ASN A 64 -18.04 9.17 0.77
CA ASN A 64 -18.90 8.54 1.76
C ASN A 64 -19.99 7.71 1.05
N GLU A 65 -20.56 8.26 -0.03
CA GLU A 65 -21.55 7.59 -0.87
C GLU A 65 -21.38 7.98 -2.34
N LEU A 66 -21.62 7.02 -3.22
CA LEU A 66 -21.75 7.17 -4.66
C LEU A 66 -22.89 6.25 -5.11
N SER A 67 -23.87 6.80 -5.82
CA SER A 67 -25.06 6.13 -6.34
C SER A 67 -25.39 6.73 -7.71
N ILE A 68 -24.54 6.48 -8.70
CA ILE A 68 -24.71 6.97 -10.08
C ILE A 68 -25.82 6.17 -10.77
N PRO A 69 -26.91 6.83 -11.24
CA PRO A 69 -27.96 6.17 -12.00
C PRO A 69 -27.45 5.54 -13.30
N ASP A 70 -28.17 4.54 -13.80
CA ASP A 70 -27.85 3.92 -15.09
C ASP A 70 -27.79 4.97 -16.21
N GLY A 71 -26.75 4.92 -17.03
CA GLY A 71 -26.47 5.92 -18.08
C GLY A 71 -25.76 7.19 -17.59
N GLY A 72 -25.69 7.41 -16.28
CA GLY A 72 -24.86 8.47 -15.67
C GLY A 72 -23.40 8.06 -15.53
N VAL A 73 -22.50 9.04 -15.46
CA VAL A 73 -21.06 8.83 -15.27
C VAL A 73 -20.47 9.93 -14.41
N LEU A 74 -19.69 9.56 -13.39
CA LEU A 74 -18.77 10.46 -12.72
C LEU A 74 -17.37 10.25 -13.28
N GLU A 75 -16.75 11.31 -13.79
CA GLU A 75 -15.35 11.34 -14.21
C GLU A 75 -14.52 12.13 -13.18
N ILE A 76 -13.36 11.59 -12.81
CA ILE A 76 -12.35 12.28 -12.00
C ILE A 76 -11.08 12.35 -12.84
N SER A 77 -10.54 13.53 -13.06
CA SER A 77 -9.35 13.74 -13.88
C SER A 77 -8.32 14.65 -13.24
N ALA A 78 -7.06 14.47 -13.63
CA ALA A 78 -6.04 15.49 -13.44
C ALA A 78 -6.40 16.76 -14.23
N LEU A 79 -5.96 17.92 -13.75
CA LEU A 79 -6.28 19.21 -14.38
C LEU A 79 -5.78 19.32 -15.83
N ASP A 80 -4.67 18.67 -16.15
CA ASP A 80 -4.09 18.61 -17.50
C ASP A 80 -4.70 17.53 -18.40
N GLY A 81 -5.65 16.75 -17.88
CA GLY A 81 -6.30 15.64 -18.58
C GLY A 81 -5.41 14.42 -18.82
N SER A 82 -4.19 14.37 -18.28
CA SER A 82 -3.24 13.26 -18.46
C SER A 82 -3.71 11.95 -17.84
N GLN A 83 -4.52 12.05 -16.78
CA GLN A 83 -5.09 10.93 -16.06
C GLN A 83 -6.58 11.16 -15.84
N LYS A 84 -7.38 10.11 -16.02
CA LYS A 84 -8.81 10.12 -15.70
C LYS A 84 -9.32 8.74 -15.33
N VAL A 85 -10.31 8.71 -14.46
CA VAL A 85 -11.03 7.51 -14.04
C VAL A 85 -12.54 7.80 -14.07
N ARG A 86 -13.33 6.77 -14.36
CA ARG A 86 -14.79 6.86 -14.43
C ARG A 86 -15.45 5.92 -13.44
N TYR A 87 -16.51 6.41 -12.80
CA TYR A 87 -17.33 5.69 -11.85
C TYR A 87 -18.79 5.65 -12.32
N THR A 88 -19.41 4.50 -12.11
CA THR A 88 -20.83 4.20 -12.40
C THR A 88 -21.35 3.29 -11.31
N GLY A 89 -22.67 3.10 -11.24
CA GLY A 89 -23.31 2.25 -10.23
C GLY A 89 -23.22 2.82 -8.82
N ALA A 90 -23.26 1.95 -7.81
CA ALA A 90 -23.28 2.34 -6.41
C ALA A 90 -22.07 1.80 -5.63
N ARG A 91 -21.51 2.63 -4.75
CA ARG A 91 -20.43 2.30 -3.82
C ARG A 91 -20.42 3.28 -2.66
N SER A 92 -19.99 2.86 -1.49
CA SER A 92 -19.86 3.71 -0.30
C SER A 92 -18.50 3.55 0.35
N ASP A 93 -18.13 4.52 1.17
CA ASP A 93 -16.94 4.54 2.03
C ASP A 93 -15.65 4.11 1.33
N PHE A 94 -15.26 4.85 0.29
CA PHE A 94 -14.07 4.51 -0.51
C PHE A 94 -13.31 5.72 -1.01
N TYR A 95 -11.98 5.56 -1.17
CA TYR A 95 -11.17 6.47 -1.97
C TYR A 95 -11.30 6.13 -3.45
N ALA A 96 -11.57 7.15 -4.26
CA ALA A 96 -11.33 7.07 -5.69
C ALA A 96 -9.84 6.87 -5.98
N GLU A 97 -9.53 6.44 -7.20
CA GLU A 97 -8.15 6.37 -7.68
C GLU A 97 -7.54 7.76 -7.67
N TYR A 98 -6.29 7.86 -7.23
CA TYR A 98 -5.63 9.15 -7.15
C TYR A 98 -5.40 9.70 -8.56
N VAL A 99 -5.45 11.02 -8.70
CA VAL A 99 -4.99 11.73 -9.89
C VAL A 99 -3.71 12.49 -9.57
N THR A 100 -2.76 12.46 -10.50
CA THR A 100 -1.46 13.11 -10.32
C THR A 100 -1.58 14.62 -10.36
N GLY A 101 -0.82 15.31 -9.51
CA GLY A 101 -0.76 16.76 -9.43
C GLY A 101 -1.62 17.35 -8.30
N PRO A 102 -1.63 18.68 -8.18
CA PRO A 102 -2.21 19.38 -7.04
C PRO A 102 -3.74 19.51 -7.11
N SER A 103 -4.37 19.02 -8.18
CA SER A 103 -5.80 19.24 -8.40
C SER A 103 -6.50 18.03 -9.03
N ALA A 104 -7.73 17.78 -8.58
CA ALA A 104 -8.64 16.82 -9.19
C ALA A 104 -9.91 17.54 -9.68
N VAL A 105 -10.26 17.33 -10.94
CA VAL A 105 -11.52 17.80 -11.51
C VAL A 105 -12.54 16.67 -11.41
N LEU A 106 -13.62 16.91 -10.67
CA LEU A 106 -14.77 16.01 -10.60
C LEU A 106 -15.80 16.53 -11.58
N THR A 107 -16.23 15.71 -12.53
CA THR A 107 -17.29 16.06 -13.48
C THR A 107 -18.33 14.94 -13.56
N TYR A 108 -19.57 15.27 -13.22
CA TYR A 108 -20.69 14.37 -13.24
C TYR A 108 -21.62 14.68 -14.40
N TYR A 109 -21.91 13.63 -15.16
CA TYR A 109 -22.82 13.64 -16.29
C TYR A 109 -24.04 12.79 -15.90
N PRO A 110 -25.20 13.40 -15.58
CA PRO A 110 -26.43 12.65 -15.35
C PRO A 110 -26.90 12.00 -16.67
N PRO A 111 -27.71 10.92 -16.61
CA PRO A 111 -28.31 10.35 -17.81
C PRO A 111 -29.19 11.38 -18.52
N GLN A 112 -29.18 11.36 -19.85
CA GLN A 112 -29.90 12.32 -20.70
C GLN A 112 -31.43 12.17 -20.62
N ASP A 113 -31.93 10.99 -20.22
CA ASP A 113 -33.35 10.62 -20.22
C ASP A 113 -33.87 10.22 -18.82
N ILE A 114 -33.73 11.09 -17.81
CA ILE A 114 -34.36 10.84 -16.51
C ILE A 114 -35.88 10.98 -16.64
N VAL A 115 -36.57 9.86 -16.84
CA VAL A 115 -38.02 9.76 -16.60
C VAL A 115 -38.20 9.47 -15.11
N ILE A 116 -38.42 10.50 -14.30
CA ILE A 116 -38.90 10.29 -12.94
C ILE A 116 -40.35 9.84 -13.07
N SER A 117 -40.64 8.58 -12.72
CA SER A 117 -41.98 8.22 -12.29
C SER A 117 -42.21 8.92 -10.95
N VAL A 118 -42.62 10.19 -11.01
CA VAL A 118 -43.14 10.88 -9.84
C VAL A 118 -44.50 10.26 -9.59
N ASP A 119 -44.55 9.28 -8.69
CA ASP A 119 -45.81 8.95 -8.04
C ASP A 119 -46.17 10.16 -7.17
N ILE A 120 -46.88 11.12 -7.78
CA ILE A 120 -47.48 12.23 -7.05
C ILE A 120 -48.60 11.63 -6.20
N PHE A 121 -48.27 11.19 -5.00
CA PHE A 121 -49.25 11.12 -3.93
C PHE A 121 -49.41 12.54 -3.38
N SER A 122 -50.42 13.22 -3.90
CA SER A 122 -50.92 14.48 -3.39
C SER A 122 -51.51 14.23 -2.00
N ASP A 123 -50.72 14.48 -0.94
CA ASP A 123 -51.30 14.81 0.36
C ASP A 123 -50.74 16.17 0.79
N ASP A 124 -51.64 17.14 0.75
CA ASP A 124 -51.47 18.51 1.21
C ASP A 124 -51.21 18.53 2.71
N ASN A 125 -50.42 19.50 3.16
CA ASN A 125 -50.21 19.93 4.56
C ASN A 125 -49.03 19.32 5.35
N SER A 126 -47.83 19.90 5.20
CA SER A 126 -46.99 20.24 6.36
C SER A 126 -45.99 21.35 6.04
N THR A 127 -46.16 22.48 6.70
CA THR A 127 -45.17 23.56 6.82
C THR A 127 -43.98 23.06 7.65
N GLU A 128 -42.83 22.79 7.03
CA GLU A 128 -41.59 22.58 7.77
C GLU A 128 -40.35 23.11 7.04
N SER A 129 -39.46 23.64 7.87
CA SER A 129 -38.22 24.38 7.62
C SER A 129 -37.35 23.85 6.47
N THR A 130 -37.13 24.68 5.45
CA THR A 130 -36.11 24.49 4.42
C THR A 130 -34.70 24.71 4.99
N THR A 131 -34.12 23.68 5.60
CA THR A 131 -32.67 23.46 5.51
C THR A 131 -32.43 22.67 4.23
N GLY A 132 -31.81 23.31 3.24
CA GLY A 132 -31.63 22.80 1.87
C GLY A 132 -30.69 21.59 1.76
N GLY A 133 -31.08 20.47 2.35
CA GLY A 133 -30.49 19.16 2.11
C GLY A 133 -31.27 18.44 1.01
N LEU A 134 -30.56 17.85 0.07
CA LEU A 134 -31.14 16.90 -0.88
C LEU A 134 -31.63 15.66 -0.10
N ASP A 135 -32.80 15.13 -0.44
CA ASP A 135 -33.22 13.82 0.07
C ASP A 135 -32.18 12.77 -0.35
N ALA A 136 -31.83 11.83 0.52
CA ALA A 136 -30.81 10.81 0.25
C ALA A 136 -31.10 10.03 -1.04
N ALA A 137 -32.38 9.84 -1.38
CA ALA A 137 -32.80 9.22 -2.65
C ALA A 137 -32.35 9.99 -3.91
N SER A 138 -32.13 11.30 -3.80
CA SER A 138 -31.77 12.22 -4.87
C SER A 138 -30.26 12.50 -5.01
N VAL A 139 -29.43 11.97 -4.12
CA VAL A 139 -27.97 12.21 -4.11
C VAL A 139 -27.25 11.25 -5.06
N ALA A 140 -26.50 11.78 -6.02
CA ALA A 140 -25.62 11.03 -6.91
C ALA A 140 -24.35 10.58 -6.20
N PHE A 141 -23.78 11.47 -5.37
CA PHE A 141 -22.64 11.17 -4.53
C PHE A 141 -22.44 12.26 -3.46
N SER A 142 -21.70 11.90 -2.42
CA SER A 142 -21.18 12.80 -1.40
C SER A 142 -19.68 12.56 -1.16
N VAL A 143 -18.89 13.62 -1.14
CA VAL A 143 -17.45 13.61 -0.79
C VAL A 143 -17.29 14.28 0.56
N ASP A 144 -16.75 13.56 1.54
CA ASP A 144 -16.57 14.01 2.93
C ASP A 144 -15.10 14.37 3.27
N ARG A 145 -14.16 13.94 2.43
CA ARG A 145 -12.74 14.31 2.52
C ARG A 145 -12.00 13.99 1.22
N PHE A 146 -10.76 14.42 1.13
CA PHE A 146 -9.82 13.96 0.12
C PHE A 146 -8.43 13.77 0.74
N ALA A 147 -7.69 12.77 0.25
CA ALA A 147 -6.28 12.63 0.58
C ALA A 147 -5.42 13.41 -0.44
N SER A 148 -4.38 14.06 0.04
CA SER A 148 -3.37 14.71 -0.82
C SER A 148 -1.97 14.20 -0.50
N GLY A 149 -1.16 14.00 -1.53
CA GLY A 149 0.26 13.68 -1.33
C GLY A 149 1.07 14.87 -0.84
N PHE A 150 2.05 14.64 0.04
CA PHE A 150 2.97 15.69 0.51
C PHE A 150 3.82 16.23 -0.63
N ALA A 151 4.14 17.53 -0.58
CA ALA A 151 4.96 18.20 -1.60
C ALA A 151 6.37 17.61 -1.76
N THR A 152 6.95 17.08 -0.68
CA THR A 152 8.25 16.40 -0.67
C THR A 152 8.13 14.88 -0.88
N GLY A 153 6.91 14.33 -0.93
CA GLY A 153 6.61 12.92 -1.10
C GLY A 153 6.73 12.04 0.16
N ILE A 154 7.34 12.51 1.25
CA ILE A 154 7.52 11.74 2.49
C ILE A 154 7.62 12.71 3.70
N GLU A 155 6.90 12.44 4.80
CA GLU A 155 7.10 13.15 6.08
C GLU A 155 8.04 12.39 7.05
N SER A 156 8.02 11.05 7.06
CA SER A 156 8.95 10.24 7.85
C SER A 156 9.16 8.85 7.23
N SER A 157 10.41 8.51 6.90
CA SER A 157 10.79 7.15 6.48
C SER A 157 11.61 6.48 7.58
N ILE A 158 11.07 5.42 8.19
CA ILE A 158 11.79 4.63 9.21
C ILE A 158 12.76 3.64 8.54
N GLU A 159 12.46 3.21 7.31
CA GLU A 159 13.37 2.36 6.53
C GLU A 159 14.36 3.23 5.75
N ALA A 160 15.64 2.89 5.84
CA ALA A 160 16.73 3.68 5.31
C ALA A 160 17.60 2.85 4.36
N ILE A 161 17.95 3.44 3.22
CA ILE A 161 19.16 3.05 2.49
C ILE A 161 20.34 3.40 3.38
N CYS A 162 21.12 2.39 3.75
CA CYS A 162 22.35 2.60 4.50
C CYS A 162 23.52 2.50 3.54
N GLY A 163 23.94 3.65 2.99
CA GLY A 163 24.96 3.72 1.95
C GLY A 163 24.40 4.23 0.64
N ALA A 164 24.74 3.58 -0.47
CA ALA A 164 24.22 3.93 -1.79
C ALA A 164 23.01 3.05 -2.11
N ASP A 165 22.01 3.57 -2.85
CA ASP A 165 20.95 2.69 -3.37
C ASP A 165 21.51 1.80 -4.49
N ASN A 166 21.73 0.53 -4.18
CA ASN A 166 22.20 -0.47 -5.13
C ASN A 166 21.04 -1.25 -5.78
N SER A 167 19.79 -0.96 -5.41
CA SER A 167 18.64 -1.52 -6.09
C SER A 167 18.56 -1.01 -7.54
N LYS A 168 17.95 -1.81 -8.41
CA LYS A 168 17.79 -1.49 -9.83
C LYS A 168 16.33 -1.51 -10.22
N ALA A 169 15.92 -0.63 -11.12
CA ALA A 169 14.60 -0.71 -11.71
C ALA A 169 14.37 -2.10 -12.34
N ALA A 170 13.17 -2.66 -12.19
CA ALA A 170 12.88 -4.02 -12.63
C ALA A 170 13.16 -4.22 -14.13
N VAL A 171 12.83 -3.22 -14.95
CA VAL A 171 13.09 -3.22 -16.40
C VAL A 171 14.58 -3.40 -16.74
N CYS A 172 15.52 -3.00 -15.88
CA CYS A 172 16.96 -3.23 -16.07
C CYS A 172 17.33 -4.73 -16.03
N LEU A 173 16.52 -5.55 -15.34
CA LEU A 173 16.74 -6.98 -15.21
C LEU A 173 16.01 -7.78 -16.28
N LYS A 174 15.19 -7.15 -17.12
CA LYS A 174 14.36 -7.83 -18.13
C LYS A 174 15.17 -8.74 -19.07
N SER A 175 16.36 -8.29 -19.49
CA SER A 175 17.28 -9.07 -20.33
C SER A 175 18.42 -9.72 -19.54
N SER A 176 18.91 -9.08 -18.48
CA SER A 176 20.08 -9.55 -17.72
C SER A 176 19.75 -10.65 -16.71
N ASP A 177 18.51 -10.71 -16.21
CA ASP A 177 18.00 -11.76 -15.32
C ASP A 177 16.48 -11.91 -15.48
N ALA A 178 16.06 -12.51 -16.60
CA ALA A 178 14.66 -12.66 -16.98
C ALA A 178 13.82 -13.44 -15.94
N THR A 179 14.45 -14.33 -15.16
CA THR A 179 13.77 -15.10 -14.12
C THR A 179 13.36 -14.20 -12.96
N LYS A 180 14.30 -13.42 -12.40
CA LYS A 180 13.97 -12.46 -11.34
C LYS A 180 12.96 -11.42 -11.81
N TYR A 181 13.12 -10.92 -13.05
CA TYR A 181 12.17 -10.00 -13.66
C TYR A 181 10.75 -10.58 -13.72
N THR A 182 10.61 -11.81 -14.21
CA THR A 182 9.30 -12.49 -14.33
C THR A 182 8.65 -12.68 -12.96
N LYS A 183 9.43 -13.09 -11.94
CA LYS A 183 8.92 -13.25 -10.57
C LYS A 183 8.48 -11.92 -9.96
N ALA A 184 9.23 -10.85 -10.20
CA ALA A 184 8.89 -9.52 -9.72
C ALA A 184 7.54 -9.02 -10.28
N GLN A 185 7.03 -9.54 -11.41
CA GLN A 185 5.72 -9.14 -11.95
C GLN A 185 4.54 -9.45 -11.02
N ALA A 186 4.67 -10.44 -10.15
CA ALA A 186 3.68 -10.77 -9.13
C ALA A 186 3.69 -9.84 -7.90
N VAL A 187 4.57 -8.84 -7.87
CA VAL A 187 4.67 -7.83 -6.82
C VAL A 187 3.95 -6.55 -7.26
N GLY A 188 3.15 -5.97 -6.36
CA GLY A 188 2.37 -4.77 -6.58
C GLY A 188 2.61 -3.69 -5.52
N ARG A 189 2.34 -2.45 -5.91
CA ARG A 189 2.37 -1.25 -5.07
C ARG A 189 0.99 -1.08 -4.43
N LEU A 190 0.96 -0.81 -3.13
CA LEU A 190 -0.27 -0.62 -2.36
C LEU A 190 -0.39 0.85 -1.97
N LEU A 191 -1.48 1.51 -2.35
CA LEU A 191 -1.88 2.81 -1.77
C LEU A 191 -3.04 2.58 -0.81
N ILE A 192 -2.78 2.75 0.47
CA ILE A 192 -3.68 2.40 1.57
C ILE A 192 -4.28 3.69 2.12
N GLY A 193 -5.61 3.77 2.16
CA GLY A 193 -6.34 4.92 2.70
C GLY A 193 -6.02 6.25 2.00
N GLY A 194 -5.53 6.18 0.75
CA GLY A 194 -5.13 7.36 -0.01
C GLY A 194 -3.86 8.06 0.49
N SER A 195 -3.19 7.60 1.54
CA SER A 195 -2.14 8.36 2.23
C SER A 195 -0.92 7.54 2.65
N SER A 196 -0.95 6.20 2.59
CA SER A 196 0.20 5.37 2.94
C SER A 196 0.56 4.37 1.85
N LEU A 197 1.86 4.06 1.75
CA LEU A 197 2.38 3.09 0.80
C LEU A 197 2.98 1.86 1.49
N CYS A 198 2.75 0.71 0.85
CA CYS A 198 3.41 -0.56 1.13
C CYS A 198 3.60 -1.35 -0.16
N THR A 199 4.23 -2.51 -0.03
CA THR A 199 4.34 -3.52 -1.07
C THR A 199 3.50 -4.75 -0.71
N GLY A 200 2.96 -5.42 -1.71
CA GLY A 200 2.31 -6.72 -1.54
C GLY A 200 2.53 -7.60 -2.77
N TRP A 201 2.20 -8.88 -2.67
CA TRP A 201 2.43 -9.80 -3.78
C TRP A 201 1.42 -10.94 -3.85
N LEU A 202 1.15 -11.40 -5.07
CA LEU A 202 0.20 -12.47 -5.34
C LEU A 202 0.71 -13.81 -4.76
N PHE A 203 -0.04 -14.38 -3.83
CA PHE A 203 0.33 -15.56 -3.08
C PHE A 203 -0.55 -16.76 -3.47
N GLY A 204 0.03 -17.65 -4.27
CA GLY A 204 -0.71 -18.75 -4.89
C GLY A 204 -1.67 -18.30 -6.00
N SER A 205 -2.44 -19.24 -6.51
CA SER A 205 -3.14 -19.10 -7.80
C SER A 205 -4.60 -18.67 -7.70
N GLN A 206 -5.03 -18.12 -6.57
CA GLN A 206 -6.46 -17.88 -6.27
C GLN A 206 -6.81 -16.39 -6.08
N GLY A 207 -5.94 -15.49 -6.51
CA GLY A 207 -6.14 -14.03 -6.37
C GLY A 207 -5.96 -13.51 -4.94
N HIS A 208 -5.24 -14.26 -4.11
CA HIS A 208 -4.82 -13.80 -2.79
C HIS A 208 -3.56 -12.95 -2.92
N LEU A 209 -3.47 -11.93 -2.07
CA LEU A 209 -2.29 -11.11 -1.89
C LEU A 209 -1.86 -11.15 -0.42
N ILE A 210 -0.56 -11.18 -0.20
CA ILE A 210 0.04 -11.10 1.12
C ILE A 210 0.88 -9.83 1.27
N THR A 211 0.83 -9.22 2.45
CA THR A 211 1.60 -8.03 2.87
C THR A 211 1.74 -8.06 4.40
N ASN A 212 2.21 -6.99 5.03
CA ASN A 212 2.34 -6.90 6.49
C ASN A 212 1.02 -6.54 7.21
N ASN A 213 0.92 -6.90 8.50
CA ASN A 213 -0.17 -6.46 9.37
C ASN A 213 -0.14 -4.94 9.54
N HIS A 214 1.04 -4.35 9.69
CA HIS A 214 1.15 -2.89 9.83
C HIS A 214 0.79 -2.12 8.54
N CYS A 215 0.72 -2.79 7.39
CA CYS A 215 0.18 -2.22 6.15
C CYS A 215 -1.34 -2.33 6.10
N ILE A 216 -1.88 -3.53 6.32
CA ILE A 216 -3.33 -3.79 6.32
C ILE A 216 -3.70 -4.51 7.61
N GLY A 217 -4.01 -3.74 8.65
CA GLY A 217 -4.29 -4.30 9.98
C GLY A 217 -5.75 -4.68 10.20
N THR A 218 -6.67 -4.19 9.37
CA THR A 218 -8.12 -4.33 9.57
C THR A 218 -8.86 -4.54 8.25
N ALA A 219 -10.10 -5.05 8.35
CA ALA A 219 -10.99 -5.14 7.20
C ALA A 219 -11.35 -3.76 6.61
N ALA A 220 -11.50 -2.74 7.46
CA ALA A 220 -11.75 -1.37 7.01
C ALA A 220 -10.58 -0.82 6.17
N ALA A 221 -9.34 -1.08 6.59
CA ALA A 221 -8.17 -0.73 5.79
C ALA A 221 -8.18 -1.49 4.44
N ALA A 222 -8.43 -2.81 4.45
CA ALA A 222 -8.49 -3.64 3.24
C ALA A 222 -9.54 -3.18 2.22
N ALA A 223 -10.63 -2.55 2.67
CA ALA A 223 -11.67 -1.99 1.81
C ALA A 223 -11.23 -0.72 1.07
N LYS A 224 -10.13 -0.08 1.50
CA LYS A 224 -9.65 1.22 1.03
C LYS A 224 -8.20 1.16 0.51
N VAL A 225 -7.84 0.07 -0.15
CA VAL A 225 -6.51 -0.10 -0.76
C VAL A 225 -6.62 -0.12 -2.28
N GLN A 226 -5.81 0.69 -2.95
CA GLN A 226 -5.56 0.58 -4.38
C GLN A 226 -4.40 -0.39 -4.59
N PHE A 227 -4.67 -1.50 -5.27
CA PHE A 227 -3.70 -2.54 -5.57
C PHE A 227 -3.21 -2.35 -7.00
N GLU A 228 -1.98 -1.88 -7.17
CA GLU A 228 -1.42 -1.53 -8.46
C GLU A 228 -0.32 -2.52 -8.88
N PHE A 229 -0.46 -3.10 -10.06
CA PHE A 229 0.50 -4.04 -10.62
C PHE A 229 1.07 -3.55 -11.94
N GLY A 230 2.37 -3.80 -12.14
CA GLY A 230 3.07 -3.37 -13.34
C GLY A 230 3.47 -1.89 -13.32
N ALA A 231 3.59 -1.27 -12.15
CA ALA A 231 4.20 0.05 -12.00
C ALA A 231 5.72 -0.06 -12.28
N GLU A 232 6.10 0.18 -13.53
CA GLU A 232 7.43 -0.02 -14.09
C GLU A 232 7.63 0.95 -15.27
N CYS A 233 8.78 1.62 -15.33
CA CYS A 233 9.08 2.51 -16.45
C CYS A 233 9.51 1.73 -17.71
N ALA A 234 9.35 2.35 -18.88
CA ALA A 234 9.64 1.70 -20.15
C ALA A 234 11.12 1.35 -20.33
N THR A 235 12.04 2.13 -19.74
CA THR A 235 13.49 1.94 -19.89
C THR A 235 14.22 2.02 -18.55
N CYS A 236 15.39 1.38 -18.49
CA CYS A 236 16.23 1.32 -17.29
C CYS A 236 16.78 2.70 -16.88
N SER A 237 17.02 3.59 -17.86
CA SER A 237 17.58 4.93 -17.64
C SER A 237 16.51 6.01 -17.45
N ASP A 238 15.22 5.64 -17.44
CA ASP A 238 14.14 6.62 -17.23
C ASP A 238 14.29 7.27 -15.84
N PRO A 239 14.41 8.60 -15.73
CA PRO A 239 14.55 9.28 -14.44
C PRO A 239 13.34 9.08 -13.53
N ASN A 240 12.17 8.74 -14.08
CA ASN A 240 10.98 8.44 -13.30
C ASN A 240 11.12 7.14 -12.48
N ASN A 241 12.11 6.28 -12.75
CA ASN A 241 12.42 5.10 -11.92
C ASN A 241 12.76 5.45 -10.46
N LEU A 242 13.04 6.72 -10.16
CA LEU A 242 13.36 7.21 -8.82
C LEU A 242 12.26 8.09 -8.21
N LYS A 243 11.16 8.33 -8.92
CA LYS A 243 10.07 9.19 -8.45
C LYS A 243 8.94 8.35 -7.83
N GLN A 244 8.46 8.78 -6.67
CA GLN A 244 7.29 8.19 -6.02
C GLN A 244 6.07 8.23 -6.95
N LEU A 245 5.28 7.14 -6.96
CA LEU A 245 4.05 6.97 -7.75
C LEU A 245 4.19 7.10 -9.28
N ALA A 246 5.40 7.33 -9.79
CA ALA A 246 5.63 7.43 -11.22
C ALA A 246 5.49 6.07 -11.94
N CYS A 247 5.47 6.13 -13.28
CA CYS A 247 5.31 4.98 -14.18
C CYS A 247 4.15 4.08 -13.76
N PRO A 248 2.91 4.60 -13.76
CA PRO A 248 1.76 3.89 -13.23
C PRO A 248 1.49 2.60 -14.00
N GLY A 249 1.12 1.58 -13.24
CA GLY A 249 0.68 0.27 -13.74
C GLY A 249 -0.83 0.21 -13.91
N THR A 250 -1.38 -0.98 -13.71
CA THR A 250 -2.83 -1.20 -13.66
C THR A 250 -3.26 -1.33 -12.20
N THR A 251 -4.15 -0.45 -11.74
CA THR A 251 -4.90 -0.66 -10.49
C THR A 251 -5.90 -1.79 -10.70
N VAL A 252 -5.58 -2.99 -10.23
CA VAL A 252 -6.37 -4.20 -10.47
C VAL A 252 -7.58 -4.33 -9.55
N ALA A 253 -7.51 -3.70 -8.38
CA ALA A 253 -8.54 -3.68 -7.35
C ALA A 253 -8.42 -2.39 -6.52
N THR A 254 -9.54 -1.92 -5.97
CA THR A 254 -9.61 -0.77 -5.04
C THR A 254 -10.19 -1.18 -3.68
N SER A 255 -10.31 -2.48 -3.44
CA SER A 255 -10.68 -3.10 -2.17
C SER A 255 -10.28 -4.58 -2.20
N ALA A 256 -10.24 -5.21 -1.03
CA ALA A 256 -10.02 -6.64 -0.90
C ALA A 256 -10.85 -7.23 0.24
N GLN A 257 -11.24 -8.49 0.11
CA GLN A 257 -11.76 -9.28 1.22
C GLN A 257 -10.62 -9.55 2.21
N PHE A 258 -10.81 -9.15 3.46
CA PHE A 258 -9.88 -9.43 4.54
C PHE A 258 -10.01 -10.89 5.01
N ILE A 259 -8.94 -11.68 4.89
CA ILE A 259 -8.96 -13.12 5.18
C ILE A 259 -8.33 -13.41 6.54
N TYR A 260 -7.14 -12.86 6.78
CA TYR A 260 -6.38 -13.15 7.98
C TYR A 260 -5.36 -12.05 8.27
N THR A 261 -5.09 -11.80 9.56
CA THR A 261 -3.93 -11.02 9.97
C THR A 261 -3.32 -11.57 11.26
N ASN A 262 -2.02 -11.37 11.43
CA ASN A 262 -1.31 -11.68 12.65
C ASN A 262 -0.27 -10.58 12.93
N LYS A 263 -0.37 -9.95 14.10
CA LYS A 263 0.54 -8.88 14.52
C LYS A 263 1.94 -9.40 14.91
N GLU A 264 2.03 -10.59 15.51
CA GLU A 264 3.31 -11.17 15.95
C GLU A 264 4.19 -11.64 14.78
N LEU A 265 3.59 -12.15 13.71
CA LEU A 265 4.28 -12.48 12.46
C LEU A 265 4.29 -11.31 11.46
N ASP A 266 3.63 -10.22 11.82
CA ASP A 266 3.40 -9.05 10.99
C ASP A 266 2.98 -9.40 9.55
N VAL A 267 1.87 -10.12 9.42
CA VAL A 267 1.37 -10.62 8.14
C VAL A 267 -0.12 -10.40 8.00
N THR A 268 -0.55 -10.05 6.80
CA THR A 268 -1.95 -10.01 6.40
C THR A 268 -2.14 -10.75 5.07
N LEU A 269 -3.17 -11.58 5.01
CA LEU A 269 -3.68 -12.22 3.80
C LEU A 269 -5.01 -11.57 3.42
N VAL A 270 -5.12 -11.11 2.18
CA VAL A 270 -6.36 -10.60 1.59
C VAL A 270 -6.65 -11.31 0.27
N LYS A 271 -7.90 -11.25 -0.18
CA LYS A 271 -8.31 -11.68 -1.52
C LYS A 271 -8.83 -10.49 -2.31
N LEU A 272 -8.24 -10.22 -3.47
CA LEU A 272 -8.50 -8.99 -4.22
C LEU A 272 -9.91 -8.99 -4.81
N ASN A 273 -10.65 -7.90 -4.61
CA ASN A 273 -11.92 -7.65 -5.31
C ASN A 273 -11.60 -7.00 -6.65
N LEU A 274 -11.34 -7.84 -7.66
CA LEU A 274 -10.89 -7.37 -8.97
C LEU A 274 -11.93 -6.47 -9.64
N LYS A 275 -11.46 -5.40 -10.28
CA LYS A 275 -12.30 -4.59 -11.17
C LYS A 275 -12.80 -5.44 -12.34
N ALA A 276 -13.98 -5.11 -12.85
CA ALA A 276 -14.57 -5.78 -14.00
C ALA A 276 -13.59 -5.80 -15.19
N GLY A 277 -13.45 -6.98 -15.82
CA GLY A 277 -12.56 -7.17 -16.98
C GLY A 277 -11.06 -7.26 -16.66
N VAL A 278 -10.63 -7.09 -15.40
CA VAL A 278 -9.21 -7.22 -15.03
C VAL A 278 -8.86 -8.67 -14.71
N SER A 279 -7.73 -9.13 -15.26
CA SER A 279 -7.15 -10.45 -14.98
C SER A 279 -5.75 -10.32 -14.38
N LEU A 280 -5.48 -11.15 -13.37
CA LEU A 280 -4.17 -11.27 -12.73
C LEU A 280 -3.19 -12.18 -13.50
N ALA A 281 -3.67 -12.92 -14.51
CA ALA A 281 -2.89 -13.97 -15.17
C ALA A 281 -1.54 -13.49 -15.71
N LYS A 282 -1.48 -12.26 -16.24
CA LYS A 282 -0.24 -11.66 -16.78
C LYS A 282 0.84 -11.39 -15.73
N TYR A 283 0.47 -11.32 -14.45
CA TYR A 283 1.40 -11.09 -13.33
C TYR A 283 1.90 -12.39 -12.69
N GLY A 284 1.24 -13.52 -12.96
CA GLY A 284 1.55 -14.79 -12.32
C GLY A 284 1.29 -14.76 -10.80
N TYR A 285 2.08 -15.52 -10.04
CA TYR A 285 2.07 -15.53 -8.58
C TYR A 285 3.41 -16.04 -8.04
N LEU A 286 3.70 -15.75 -6.78
CA LEU A 286 4.85 -16.29 -6.08
C LEU A 286 4.46 -17.47 -5.18
N GLN A 287 5.46 -18.27 -4.85
CA GLN A 287 5.32 -19.43 -3.99
C GLN A 287 6.32 -19.33 -2.84
N ALA A 288 5.87 -19.63 -1.63
CA ALA A 288 6.70 -19.74 -0.45
C ALA A 288 7.42 -21.09 -0.39
N ARG A 289 8.66 -21.08 0.09
CA ARG A 289 9.41 -22.29 0.36
C ARG A 289 9.02 -22.85 1.73
N THR A 290 8.43 -24.04 1.76
CA THR A 290 7.92 -24.63 3.01
C THR A 290 9.00 -24.88 4.06
N SER A 291 10.25 -25.13 3.64
CA SER A 291 11.40 -25.29 4.56
C SER A 291 11.89 -23.97 5.17
N GLY A 292 11.43 -22.82 4.67
CA GLY A 292 11.85 -21.51 5.15
C GLY A 292 13.23 -21.08 4.65
N PRO A 293 13.79 -20.01 5.23
CA PRO A 293 15.12 -19.49 4.88
C PRO A 293 16.27 -20.40 5.33
N VAL A 294 17.44 -20.20 4.74
CA VAL A 294 18.72 -20.85 5.09
C VAL A 294 19.78 -19.78 5.28
N LEU A 295 20.51 -19.83 6.40
CA LEU A 295 21.59 -18.90 6.69
C LEU A 295 22.64 -18.89 5.55
N ASN A 296 23.14 -17.71 5.21
CA ASN A 296 24.08 -17.42 4.13
C ASN A 296 23.58 -17.75 2.71
N GLU A 297 22.29 -18.07 2.51
CA GLU A 297 21.79 -18.23 1.16
C GLU A 297 21.69 -16.87 0.45
N PRO A 298 22.00 -16.79 -0.85
CA PRO A 298 21.83 -15.55 -1.59
C PRO A 298 20.35 -15.29 -1.87
N ILE A 299 19.97 -14.03 -1.73
CA ILE A 299 18.59 -13.55 -1.82
C ILE A 299 18.48 -12.33 -2.74
N TYR A 300 17.24 -11.99 -3.11
CA TYR A 300 16.89 -10.71 -3.69
C TYR A 300 15.50 -10.28 -3.23
N ILE A 301 15.22 -8.98 -3.32
CA ILE A 301 13.94 -8.39 -2.91
C ILE A 301 13.35 -7.68 -4.11
N ALA A 302 12.10 -8.00 -4.44
CA ALA A 302 11.30 -7.25 -5.41
C ALA A 302 10.32 -6.37 -4.65
N GLN A 303 10.34 -5.05 -4.89
CA GLN A 303 9.76 -4.06 -3.97
C GLN A 303 9.35 -2.75 -4.65
N HIS A 304 8.59 -1.93 -3.93
CA HIS A 304 8.26 -0.54 -4.27
C HIS A 304 8.79 0.44 -3.19
N PRO A 305 10.12 0.59 -3.03
CA PRO A 305 10.72 1.47 -2.03
C PRO A 305 10.33 2.92 -2.30
N GLY A 306 9.90 3.65 -1.27
CA GLY A 306 9.41 5.02 -1.38
C GLY A 306 8.16 5.18 -2.25
N GLY A 307 7.51 4.08 -2.66
CA GLY A 307 6.47 4.09 -3.68
C GLY A 307 6.95 4.21 -5.11
N LYS A 308 8.25 4.08 -5.36
CA LYS A 308 8.84 4.19 -6.70
C LYS A 308 8.35 3.06 -7.62
N PRO A 309 8.54 3.19 -8.96
CA PRO A 309 8.43 2.07 -9.88
C PRO A 309 9.22 0.87 -9.38
N LYS A 310 8.77 -0.33 -9.69
CA LYS A 310 9.29 -1.59 -9.15
C LYS A 310 10.81 -1.67 -9.22
N ARG A 311 11.45 -2.01 -8.11
CA ARG A 311 12.91 -2.17 -7.99
C ARG A 311 13.26 -3.56 -7.46
N LEU A 312 14.44 -4.04 -7.84
CA LEU A 312 15.03 -5.25 -7.31
C LEU A 312 16.35 -4.90 -6.60
N ALA A 313 16.43 -5.25 -5.32
CA ALA A 313 17.68 -5.24 -4.58
C ALA A 313 18.33 -6.63 -4.67
N THR A 314 19.54 -6.70 -5.23
CA THR A 314 20.25 -7.96 -5.49
C THR A 314 21.68 -7.99 -4.93
N ILE A 315 22.27 -6.81 -4.71
CA ILE A 315 23.62 -6.64 -4.22
C ILE A 315 23.60 -5.66 -3.03
N VAL A 316 24.61 -5.77 -2.18
CA VAL A 316 24.90 -4.82 -1.10
C VAL A 316 25.95 -3.80 -1.55
N ASP A 317 26.25 -2.79 -0.75
CA ASP A 317 27.21 -1.71 -1.04
C ASP A 317 28.61 -2.18 -1.51
N SER A 318 29.07 -3.33 -1.03
CA SER A 318 30.36 -3.90 -1.45
C SER A 318 30.34 -4.46 -2.89
N GLY A 319 29.19 -4.47 -3.55
CA GLY A 319 28.95 -5.12 -4.84
C GLY A 319 28.71 -6.63 -4.74
N ALA A 320 28.80 -7.22 -3.55
CA ALA A 320 28.52 -8.64 -3.34
C ALA A 320 27.02 -8.94 -3.43
N VAL A 321 26.67 -10.19 -3.77
CA VAL A 321 25.27 -10.65 -3.75
C VAL A 321 24.74 -10.60 -2.32
N GLY A 322 23.53 -10.06 -2.14
CA GLY A 322 22.88 -10.05 -0.83
C GLY A 322 22.59 -11.46 -0.32
N THR A 323 22.74 -11.68 0.98
CA THR A 323 22.51 -12.98 1.61
C THR A 323 21.70 -12.85 2.89
N ILE A 324 21.17 -13.96 3.39
CA ILE A 324 20.68 -14.02 4.77
C ILE A 324 21.90 -14.05 5.71
N GLU A 325 22.18 -12.92 6.33
CA GLU A 325 23.37 -12.70 7.17
C GLU A 325 23.16 -13.18 8.60
N LYS A 326 21.92 -13.10 9.09
CA LYS A 326 21.53 -13.55 10.43
C LYS A 326 20.25 -14.36 10.36
N PHE A 327 20.21 -15.47 11.11
CA PHE A 327 19.04 -16.36 11.10
C PHE A 327 18.01 -16.03 12.19
N SER A 328 18.40 -15.29 13.22
CA SER A 328 17.52 -14.84 14.30
C SER A 328 18.04 -13.51 14.80
N ILE A 329 17.24 -12.48 14.59
CA ILE A 329 17.44 -11.13 15.12
C ILE A 329 16.16 -10.68 15.81
N ALA A 330 16.33 -9.93 16.88
CA ALA A 330 15.26 -9.18 17.51
C ALA A 330 15.29 -7.76 16.93
N SER A 331 14.44 -7.51 15.95
CA SER A 331 14.28 -6.21 15.30
C SER A 331 12.87 -5.68 15.52
N CYS A 332 11.99 -5.70 14.53
CA CYS A 332 10.59 -5.34 14.74
C CYS A 332 9.77 -6.52 15.31
N SER A 333 10.26 -7.76 15.16
CA SER A 333 9.75 -8.94 15.86
C SER A 333 10.88 -9.72 16.57
N PRO A 334 10.57 -10.59 17.54
CA PRO A 334 11.61 -11.31 18.31
C PRO A 334 12.46 -12.32 17.54
N ASP A 335 12.00 -12.80 16.37
CA ASP A 335 12.74 -13.79 15.57
C ASP A 335 12.53 -13.60 14.06
N GLU A 336 13.39 -12.77 13.48
CA GLU A 336 13.45 -12.44 12.06
C GLU A 336 14.77 -12.92 11.44
N ILE A 337 14.80 -13.11 10.11
CA ILE A 337 16.07 -13.16 9.39
C ILE A 337 16.60 -11.74 9.17
N GLY A 338 17.92 -11.59 9.17
CA GLY A 338 18.60 -10.33 8.94
C GLY A 338 19.41 -10.31 7.63
N TYR A 339 19.40 -9.17 6.93
CA TYR A 339 20.16 -8.93 5.69
C TYR A 339 20.39 -7.43 5.45
N SER A 340 21.30 -7.09 4.53
CA SER A 340 21.69 -5.70 4.24
C SER A 340 21.35 -5.22 2.82
N LEU A 341 20.35 -5.83 2.16
CA LEU A 341 19.85 -5.36 0.85
C LEU A 341 19.01 -4.09 1.01
N ASP A 342 19.20 -3.11 0.12
CA ASP A 342 18.55 -1.79 0.19
C ASP A 342 17.02 -1.83 0.16
N THR A 343 16.39 -1.08 1.06
CA THR A 343 14.94 -0.87 1.20
C THR A 343 14.66 0.58 1.63
N GLU A 344 13.44 1.07 1.44
CA GLU A 344 12.99 2.38 1.92
C GLU A 344 11.50 2.27 2.30
N GLY A 345 10.98 3.25 3.05
CA GLY A 345 9.58 3.27 3.44
C GLY A 345 8.65 2.93 2.27
N GLY A 346 7.81 1.91 2.44
CA GLY A 346 6.95 1.36 1.39
C GLY A 346 7.43 -0.01 0.88
N SER A 347 8.64 -0.42 1.24
CA SER A 347 9.15 -1.77 1.03
C SER A 347 8.49 -2.80 1.94
N SER A 348 7.91 -2.40 3.07
CA SER A 348 7.06 -3.24 3.92
C SER A 348 6.13 -4.16 3.12
N GLY A 349 6.22 -5.46 3.40
CA GLY A 349 5.42 -6.51 2.77
C GLY A 349 6.08 -7.15 1.55
N SER A 350 7.27 -6.67 1.16
CA SER A 350 7.99 -7.21 0.01
C SER A 350 8.44 -8.66 0.24
N PRO A 351 8.38 -9.51 -0.80
CA PRO A 351 8.93 -10.85 -0.75
C PRO A 351 10.47 -10.81 -0.75
N VAL A 352 11.06 -11.55 0.19
CA VAL A 352 12.49 -11.91 0.14
C VAL A 352 12.59 -13.26 -0.57
N LEU A 353 13.21 -13.32 -1.75
CA LEU A 353 13.30 -14.51 -2.59
C LEU A 353 14.71 -15.09 -2.58
N SER A 354 14.83 -16.42 -2.55
CA SER A 354 16.11 -17.09 -2.75
C SER A 354 16.53 -16.99 -4.22
N THR A 355 17.79 -16.67 -4.49
CA THR A 355 18.32 -16.68 -5.87
C THR A 355 18.43 -18.09 -6.45
N LYS A 356 18.44 -19.12 -5.60
CA LYS A 356 18.65 -20.52 -6.00
C LYS A 356 17.41 -21.14 -6.64
N ASP A 357 16.23 -20.86 -6.07
CA ASP A 357 14.97 -21.50 -6.46
C ASP A 357 13.86 -20.50 -6.79
N ASN A 358 14.09 -19.19 -6.60
CA ASN A 358 13.10 -18.12 -6.81
C ASN A 358 11.81 -18.32 -6.02
N LEU A 359 11.90 -19.01 -4.87
CA LEU A 359 10.83 -19.11 -3.89
C LEU A 359 11.01 -18.04 -2.83
N VAL A 360 9.89 -17.57 -2.29
CA VAL A 360 9.88 -16.64 -1.16
C VAL A 360 10.38 -17.39 0.07
N VAL A 361 11.29 -16.77 0.83
CA VAL A 361 11.91 -17.29 2.06
C VAL A 361 11.66 -16.38 3.26
N GLY A 362 11.31 -15.13 3.03
CA GLY A 362 10.93 -14.18 4.07
C GLY A 362 9.92 -13.14 3.58
N LEU A 363 9.24 -12.51 4.53
CA LEU A 363 8.36 -11.36 4.31
C LEU A 363 9.00 -10.15 4.99
N HIS A 364 9.52 -9.21 4.20
CA HIS A 364 10.16 -8.00 4.73
C HIS A 364 9.15 -7.18 5.52
N ASN A 365 9.54 -6.73 6.71
CA ASN A 365 8.63 -6.09 7.67
C ASN A 365 9.31 -5.07 8.59
N CYS A 366 10.59 -4.83 8.36
CA CYS A 366 11.44 -4.07 9.26
C CYS A 366 12.60 -3.46 8.51
N GLY A 367 12.64 -2.13 8.48
CA GLY A 367 13.73 -1.36 7.92
C GLY A 367 14.79 -0.92 8.94
N GLY A 368 16.01 -0.71 8.43
CA GLY A 368 17.16 -0.16 9.13
C GLY A 368 18.44 -0.55 8.38
N CYS A 369 19.63 -0.17 8.87
CA CYS A 369 20.88 -0.64 8.22
C CYS A 369 21.03 -2.16 8.24
N GLN A 370 20.36 -2.81 9.19
CA GLN A 370 20.14 -4.24 9.15
C GLN A 370 18.63 -4.47 9.02
N ASN A 371 18.20 -4.90 7.84
CA ASN A 371 16.80 -5.19 7.56
C ASN A 371 16.35 -6.49 8.23
N GLY A 372 15.05 -6.57 8.53
CA GLY A 372 14.39 -7.75 9.08
C GLY A 372 13.29 -8.30 8.15
N ALA A 373 13.08 -9.62 8.22
CA ALA A 373 11.93 -10.26 7.61
C ALA A 373 11.41 -11.44 8.44
N THR A 374 10.08 -11.56 8.51
CA THR A 374 9.42 -12.74 9.06
C THR A 374 9.76 -13.97 8.22
N LYS A 375 10.17 -15.05 8.88
CA LYS A 375 10.48 -16.34 8.24
C LYS A 375 9.21 -16.92 7.58
N ILE A 376 9.22 -17.10 6.26
CA ILE A 376 8.00 -17.44 5.53
C ILE A 376 7.39 -18.79 5.93
N ASN A 377 8.20 -19.74 6.41
CA ASN A 377 7.72 -21.05 6.86
C ASN A 377 6.81 -20.94 8.08
N LYS A 378 7.00 -19.93 8.95
CA LYS A 378 6.09 -19.67 10.08
C LYS A 378 4.71 -19.23 9.58
N VAL A 379 4.69 -18.31 8.60
CA VAL A 379 3.47 -17.85 7.94
C VAL A 379 2.75 -19.00 7.23
N VAL A 380 3.48 -19.80 6.46
CA VAL A 380 2.94 -20.98 5.76
C VAL A 380 2.36 -22.00 6.76
N ALA A 381 3.08 -22.30 7.85
CA ALA A 381 2.61 -23.22 8.87
C ALA A 381 1.32 -22.73 9.54
N GLN A 382 1.27 -21.43 9.87
CA GLN A 382 0.09 -20.81 10.47
C GLN A 382 -1.13 -20.85 9.54
N LEU A 383 -0.99 -20.37 8.30
CA LEU A 383 -2.09 -20.39 7.32
C LEU A 383 -2.55 -21.81 7.01
N LYS A 384 -1.62 -22.78 6.92
CA LYS A 384 -1.96 -24.19 6.72
C LYS A 384 -2.73 -24.76 7.90
N GLY A 385 -2.30 -24.47 9.13
CA GLY A 385 -2.99 -24.91 10.35
C GLY A 385 -4.41 -24.36 10.47
N LEU A 386 -4.66 -23.18 9.92
CA LEU A 386 -5.98 -22.54 9.86
C LEU A 386 -6.82 -22.96 8.64
N GLY A 387 -6.27 -23.75 7.71
CA GLY A 387 -6.97 -24.07 6.45
C GLY A 387 -7.11 -22.87 5.49
N LEU A 388 -6.31 -21.82 5.66
CA LEU A 388 -6.36 -20.57 4.90
C LEU A 388 -5.22 -20.43 3.87
N LEU A 389 -4.34 -21.43 3.74
CA LEU A 389 -3.24 -21.40 2.77
C LEU A 389 -3.80 -21.48 1.34
N PRO A 390 -3.57 -20.47 0.47
CA PRO A 390 -4.10 -20.50 -0.89
C PRO A 390 -3.51 -21.65 -1.71
N ALA A 391 -4.26 -22.12 -2.71
CA ALA A 391 -3.77 -23.13 -3.64
C ALA A 391 -2.49 -22.66 -4.34
N ASN A 392 -1.53 -23.57 -4.50
CA ASN A 392 -0.22 -23.32 -5.12
C ASN A 392 0.63 -22.25 -4.40
N ALA A 393 0.27 -21.84 -3.18
CA ALA A 393 0.98 -20.79 -2.45
C ALA A 393 2.32 -21.26 -1.86
N ALA A 394 2.50 -22.55 -1.58
CA ALA A 394 3.75 -23.05 -1.00
C ALA A 394 4.19 -24.36 -1.65
N VAL A 395 5.50 -24.54 -1.78
CA VAL A 395 6.11 -25.75 -2.34
C VAL A 395 7.32 -26.18 -1.51
N ALA A 396 7.56 -27.50 -1.48
CA ALA A 396 8.81 -28.03 -0.98
C ALA A 396 9.96 -27.63 -1.90
N ARG A 397 11.12 -27.34 -1.31
CA ARG A 397 12.33 -27.13 -2.10
C ARG A 397 12.60 -28.41 -2.90
N LYS A 398 12.71 -28.29 -4.23
CA LYS A 398 13.32 -29.35 -5.02
C LYS A 398 14.82 -29.30 -4.70
N LEU A 399 15.29 -30.27 -3.91
CA LEU A 399 16.73 -30.49 -3.81
C LEU A 399 17.23 -30.88 -5.21
N PRO A 400 18.35 -30.30 -5.67
CA PRO A 400 18.95 -30.69 -6.94
C PRO A 400 19.28 -32.19 -6.98
#